data_AF-A0A2V9IES1-F1
#
_entry.id   AF-A0A2V9IES1-F1
#
_cell.length_a   1.000
_cell.length_b   1.000
_cell.length_c   1.000
_cell.angle_alpha   90.00
_cell.angle_beta   90.00
_cell.angle_gamma   90.00
#
_symmetry.space_group_name_H-M   'P 1'
#
loop_
_entity.id
_entity.type
_entity.pdbx_description
1 polymer ?
#
loop_
_entity_poly.entity_id
_entity_poly.type
_entity_poly.pdbx_seq_one_letter_code
_entity_poly.pdbx_strand_id
1 'polypeptide(L)'
;MYFQGQTPASGGLELSSANSLTGWQQFMLVLFRFCVGWHLFYQGMGKLRAARWSAEPYLKSADGPLAALFQRMTENRAWLSVADQATIWGLMILGVLLMVGLFTRAASLGAIALLLL
;
A
#
# COMPACT_ATOMS: atom_id res chain seq x y z
N MET A 1 -51.63 12.94 -38.77
CA MET A 1 -50.28 12.73 -39.32
C MET A 1 -49.31 13.43 -38.38
N TYR A 2 -48.48 12.66 -37.66
CA TYR A 2 -47.22 13.01 -36.94
C TYR A 2 -47.13 14.33 -36.14
N PHE A 3 -46.62 14.46 -34.91
CA PHE A 3 -46.07 13.61 -33.86
C PHE A 3 -45.88 14.55 -32.63
N GLN A 4 -45.53 13.97 -31.48
CA GLN A 4 -45.53 14.49 -30.12
C GLN A 4 -44.81 15.82 -29.80
N GLY A 5 -45.42 16.56 -28.85
CA GLY A 5 -44.82 17.05 -27.60
C GLY A 5 -43.38 17.56 -27.59
N GLN A 6 -43.21 18.88 -27.67
CA GLN A 6 -42.04 19.54 -27.10
C GLN A 6 -42.19 19.57 -25.57
N THR A 7 -41.45 18.72 -24.85
CA THR A 7 -41.21 18.89 -23.42
C THR A 7 -39.96 19.76 -23.22
N PRO A 8 -40.07 20.91 -22.55
CA PRO A 8 -38.94 21.80 -22.31
C PRO A 8 -37.95 21.19 -21.32
N ALA A 9 -36.67 21.28 -21.67
CA ALA A 9 -35.51 21.24 -20.78
C ALA A 9 -35.57 20.19 -19.65
N SER A 10 -35.23 18.94 -19.98
CA SER A 10 -34.60 18.07 -19.01
C SER A 10 -33.27 18.71 -18.59
N GLY A 11 -33.30 19.50 -17.51
CA GLY A 11 -32.14 19.86 -16.69
C GLY A 11 -31.58 18.63 -15.97
N GLY A 12 -31.30 17.58 -16.75
CA GLY A 12 -30.52 16.44 -16.30
C GLY A 12 -29.08 16.90 -16.28
N LEU A 13 -28.58 17.20 -15.09
CA LEU A 13 -27.16 17.32 -14.83
C LEU A 13 -26.50 16.02 -15.32
N GLU A 14 -25.96 16.01 -16.54
CA GLU A 14 -25.05 14.96 -17.06
C GLU A 14 -23.70 14.98 -16.29
N LEU A 15 -23.72 15.26 -14.99
CA LEU A 15 -22.55 15.45 -14.15
C LEU A 15 -22.24 14.17 -13.39
N SER A 16 -21.73 13.19 -14.11
CA SER A 16 -20.53 12.50 -13.66
C SER A 16 -20.06 11.60 -14.76
N SER A 17 -19.07 12.09 -15.51
CA SER A 17 -18.12 11.24 -16.22
C SER A 17 -17.68 10.16 -15.24
N ALA A 18 -18.23 8.95 -15.40
CA ALA A 18 -17.79 7.79 -14.65
C ALA A 18 -16.32 7.61 -15.02
N ASN A 19 -15.44 8.10 -14.15
CA ASN A 19 -14.00 8.19 -14.35
C ASN A 19 -13.43 6.77 -14.49
N SER A 20 -13.58 6.22 -15.69
CA SER A 20 -13.08 4.92 -16.08
C SER A 20 -11.61 5.13 -16.35
N LEU A 21 -10.78 4.74 -15.36
CA LEU A 21 -9.34 4.89 -15.44
C LEU A 21 -8.86 4.27 -16.75
N THR A 22 -8.24 5.09 -17.59
CA THR A 22 -7.70 4.66 -18.88
C THR A 22 -6.67 3.54 -18.65
N GLY A 23 -6.54 2.59 -19.58
CA GLY A 23 -5.56 1.49 -19.46
C GLY A 23 -4.13 1.99 -19.19
N TRP A 24 -3.83 3.22 -19.66
CA TRP A 24 -2.59 3.92 -19.36
C TRP A 24 -2.43 4.32 -17.89
N GLN A 25 -3.47 4.88 -17.28
CA GLN A 25 -3.49 5.16 -15.84
C GLN A 25 -3.31 3.88 -15.03
N GLN A 26 -3.96 2.79 -15.44
CA GLN A 26 -3.85 1.50 -14.79
C GLN A 26 -2.42 0.93 -14.89
N PHE A 27 -1.78 1.04 -16.05
CA PHE A 27 -0.37 0.67 -16.24
C PHE A 27 0.57 1.48 -15.34
N MET A 28 0.38 2.81 -15.28
CA MET A 28 1.18 3.66 -14.40
C MET A 28 1.03 3.30 -12.93
N LEU A 29 -0.17 2.95 -12.48
CA LEU A 29 -0.41 2.50 -11.11
C LEU A 29 0.29 1.17 -10.79
N VAL A 30 0.30 0.23 -11.74
CA VAL A 30 1.03 -1.05 -11.60
C VAL A 30 2.55 -0.81 -11.56
N LEU A 31 3.07 0.03 -12.44
CA LEU A 31 4.49 0.39 -12.46
C LEU A 31 4.90 1.11 -11.17
N PHE A 32 4.10 2.06 -10.70
CA PHE A 32 4.34 2.77 -9.44
C PHE A 32 4.38 1.79 -8.26
N ARG A 33 3.44 0.84 -8.21
CA ARG A 33 3.41 -0.21 -7.19
C ARG A 33 4.66 -1.08 -7.21
N PHE A 34 5.15 -1.44 -8.39
CA PHE A 34 6.40 -2.18 -8.54
C PHE A 34 7.62 -1.37 -8.09
N CYS A 35 7.72 -0.09 -8.48
CA CYS A 35 8.80 0.81 -8.07
C CYS A 35 8.84 1.01 -6.55
N VAL A 36 7.69 1.19 -5.90
CA VAL A 36 7.60 1.32 -4.44
C VAL A 36 8.03 0.02 -3.76
N GLY A 37 7.60 -1.14 -4.27
CA GLY A 37 8.04 -2.45 -3.78
C GLY A 37 9.56 -2.66 -3.89
N TRP A 38 10.14 -2.33 -5.05
CA TRP A 38 11.59 -2.38 -5.28
C TRP A 38 12.35 -1.51 -4.27
N HIS A 39 11.90 -0.27 -4.07
CA HIS A 39 12.58 0.68 -3.19
C HIS A 39 12.54 0.25 -1.72
N LEU A 40 11.40 -0.27 -1.23
CA LEU A 40 11.26 -0.81 0.12
C LEU A 40 12.16 -2.03 0.33
N PHE A 41 12.21 -2.94 -0.64
CA PHE A 41 13.05 -4.12 -0.59
C PHE A 41 14.55 -3.75 -0.61
N TYR A 42 14.95 -2.80 -1.47
CA TYR A 42 16.33 -2.30 -1.53
C TYR A 42 16.77 -1.65 -0.22
N GLN A 43 15.91 -0.84 0.40
CA GLN A 43 16.12 -0.26 1.73
C GLN A 43 16.30 -1.34 2.80
N GLY A 44 15.47 -2.41 2.77
CA GLY A 44 15.59 -3.55 3.68
C GLY A 44 16.91 -4.31 3.53
N MET A 45 17.31 -4.64 2.30
CA MET A 45 18.59 -5.29 2.00
C MET A 45 19.81 -4.43 2.39
N GLY A 46 19.71 -3.11 2.25
CA GLY A 46 20.73 -2.18 2.72
C GLY A 46 20.95 -2.27 4.22
N LYS A 47 19.85 -2.34 4.99
CA LYS A 47 19.88 -2.47 6.45
C LYS A 47 20.35 -3.85 6.92
N LEU A 48 20.08 -4.90 6.16
CA LEU A 48 20.55 -6.26 6.44
C LEU A 48 22.07 -6.39 6.28
N ARG A 49 22.65 -5.67 5.31
CA ARG A 49 24.10 -5.63 5.08
C ARG A 49 24.84 -4.66 6.01
N ALA A 50 24.15 -3.66 6.54
CA ALA A 50 24.70 -2.78 7.55
C ALA A 50 24.60 -3.44 8.94
N ALA A 51 25.63 -4.19 9.34
CA ALA A 51 25.71 -4.90 10.62
C ALA A 51 25.53 -4.04 11.89
N ARG A 52 25.39 -2.71 11.76
CA ARG A 52 25.21 -1.74 12.85
C ARG A 52 23.90 -0.94 12.78
N TRP A 53 22.96 -1.32 11.90
CA TRP A 53 21.68 -0.62 11.84
C TRP A 53 20.84 -0.91 13.08
N SER A 54 20.29 0.13 13.71
CA SER A 54 19.37 0.01 14.84
C SER A 54 18.25 1.05 14.76
N ALA A 55 17.08 0.67 15.23
CA ALA A 55 15.85 1.44 15.32
C ALA A 55 15.83 2.37 16.56
N GLU A 56 16.83 2.25 17.46
CA GLU A 56 16.96 3.05 18.69
C GLU A 56 16.69 4.55 18.50
N PRO A 57 17.34 5.27 17.55
CA PRO A 57 17.09 6.69 17.36
C PRO A 57 15.66 6.98 16.90
N TYR A 58 15.03 6.08 16.14
CA TYR A 58 13.66 6.26 15.69
C TYR A 58 12.64 6.08 16.82
N LEU A 59 12.88 5.12 17.72
CA LEU A 59 12.04 4.89 18.90
C LEU A 59 12.20 6.00 19.94
N LYS A 60 13.41 6.53 20.12
CA LYS A 60 13.68 7.68 21.02
C LYS A 60 13.02 8.96 20.53
N SER A 61 13.00 9.20 19.21
CA SER A 61 12.35 10.35 18.60
C SER A 61 10.85 10.18 18.37
N ALA A 62 10.25 9.07 18.80
CA ALA A 62 8.80 8.89 18.72
C ALA A 62 8.12 9.89 19.68
N ASP A 63 7.18 10.66 19.14
CA ASP A 63 6.39 11.65 19.88
C ASP A 63 4.89 11.32 19.78
N GLY A 64 4.14 11.52 20.86
CA GLY A 64 2.72 11.17 20.95
C GLY A 64 2.33 10.38 22.21
N PRO A 65 1.05 9.98 22.35
CA PRO A 65 0.54 9.33 23.58
C PRO A 65 1.18 7.96 23.86
N LEU A 66 1.79 7.34 22.84
CA LEU A 66 2.51 6.07 22.94
C LEU A 66 4.04 6.25 23.05
N ALA A 67 4.55 7.49 22.98
CA ALA A 67 5.99 7.78 23.00
C ALA A 67 6.67 7.22 24.25
N ALA A 68 6.07 7.39 25.43
CA ALA A 68 6.60 6.89 26.68
C ALA A 68 6.74 5.35 26.70
N LEU A 69 5.85 4.62 26.02
CA LEU A 69 5.94 3.16 25.88
C LEU A 69 7.11 2.76 24.96
N PHE A 70 7.26 3.44 23.81
CA PHE A 70 8.37 3.18 22.89
C PHE A 70 9.74 3.52 23.50
N GLN A 71 9.84 4.66 24.20
CA GLN A 71 11.06 5.06 24.89
C GLN A 71 11.44 4.05 26.00
N ARG A 72 10.48 3.58 26.79
CA ARG A 72 10.71 2.50 27.78
C ARG A 72 11.11 1.17 27.13
N MET A 73 10.52 0.82 25.97
CA MET A 73 10.95 -0.35 25.20
C MET A 73 12.38 -0.21 24.66
N THR A 74 12.88 1.02 24.50
CA THR A 74 14.24 1.27 24.03
C THR A 74 15.29 1.04 25.12
N GLU A 75 14.90 1.06 26.41
CA GLU A 75 15.80 0.79 27.54
C GLU A 75 16.19 -0.69 27.64
N ASN A 76 15.39 -1.59 27.06
CA ASN A 76 15.64 -3.03 27.09
C ASN A 76 16.22 -3.52 25.76
N ARG A 77 17.47 -3.98 25.80
CA ARG A 77 18.24 -4.45 24.65
C ARG A 77 17.58 -5.60 23.88
N ALA A 78 16.78 -6.44 24.56
CA ALA A 78 16.04 -7.53 23.91
C ALA A 78 14.89 -7.01 23.03
N TRP A 79 14.13 -6.04 23.54
CA TRP A 79 13.02 -5.42 22.79
C TRP A 79 13.52 -4.60 21.61
N LEU A 80 14.66 -3.92 21.78
CA LEU A 80 15.32 -3.20 20.70
C LEU A 80 15.75 -4.13 19.55
N SER A 81 16.34 -5.29 19.85
CA SER A 81 16.71 -6.26 18.81
C SER A 81 15.51 -6.79 18.03
N VAL A 82 14.37 -7.01 18.71
CA VAL A 82 13.13 -7.43 18.04
C VAL A 82 12.61 -6.33 17.11
N ALA A 83 12.62 -5.06 17.54
CA ALA A 83 12.23 -3.94 16.70
C ALA A 83 13.16 -3.77 15.48
N ASP A 84 14.46 -4.02 15.67
CA ASP A 84 15.45 -3.96 14.60
C ASP A 84 15.19 -5.06 13.56
N GLN A 85 15.03 -6.31 14.01
CA GLN A 85 14.65 -7.42 13.13
C GLN A 85 13.30 -7.16 12.45
N ALA A 86 12.28 -6.74 13.19
CA ALA A 86 10.95 -6.49 12.65
C ALA A 86 10.95 -5.43 11.55
N THR A 87 11.78 -4.38 11.69
CA THR A 87 11.92 -3.37 10.63
C THR A 87 12.58 -3.94 9.38
N ILE A 88 13.65 -4.71 9.53
CA ILE A 88 14.38 -5.31 8.39
C ILE A 88 13.49 -6.33 7.67
N TRP A 89 12.92 -7.28 8.42
CA TRP A 89 12.01 -8.30 7.88
C TRP A 89 10.74 -7.67 7.32
N GLY A 90 10.17 -6.67 7.99
CA GLY A 90 9.00 -5.94 7.53
C GLY A 90 9.22 -5.26 6.19
N LEU A 91 10.33 -4.53 6.03
CA LEU A 91 10.66 -3.87 4.76
C LEU A 91 10.87 -4.87 3.62
N MET A 92 11.53 -6.00 3.89
CA MET A 92 11.76 -7.03 2.88
C MET A 92 10.47 -7.76 2.50
N ILE A 93 9.71 -8.26 3.47
CA ILE A 93 8.47 -9.00 3.23
C ILE A 93 7.45 -8.10 2.55
N LEU A 94 7.26 -6.87 3.04
CA LEU A 94 6.33 -5.93 2.41
C LEU A 94 6.79 -5.53 1.01
N GLY A 95 8.08 -5.29 0.79
CA GLY A 95 8.63 -4.98 -0.54
C GLY A 95 8.34 -6.10 -1.56
N VAL A 96 8.58 -7.36 -1.18
CA VAL A 96 8.28 -8.53 -2.01
C VAL A 96 6.76 -8.69 -2.19
N LEU A 97 5.97 -8.54 -1.14
CA LEU A 97 4.52 -8.66 -1.19
C LEU A 97 3.87 -7.60 -2.10
N LEU A 98 4.40 -6.38 -2.09
CA LEU A 98 4.02 -5.32 -3.01
C LEU A 98 4.41 -5.63 -4.46
N MET A 99 5.60 -6.17 -4.70
CA MET A 99 6.05 -6.59 -6.04
C MET A 99 5.22 -7.73 -6.63
N VAL A 100 4.94 -8.76 -5.84
CA VAL A 100 4.17 -9.94 -6.28
C VAL A 100 2.72 -9.56 -6.62
N GLY A 101 2.24 -8.40 -6.17
CA GLY A 101 0.88 -7.96 -6.50
C GLY A 101 -0.18 -8.90 -5.93
N LEU A 102 0.13 -9.58 -4.82
CA LEU A 102 -0.47 -10.87 -4.45
C LEU A 102 -2.00 -10.83 -4.30
N PHE A 103 -2.58 -9.69 -3.94
CA PHE A 103 -4.03 -9.59 -3.73
C PHE A 103 -4.85 -9.39 -5.00
N THR A 104 -4.30 -8.77 -6.06
CA THR A 104 -5.13 -8.44 -7.23
C THR A 104 -5.39 -9.68 -8.08
N ARG A 105 -4.38 -10.55 -8.28
CA ARG A 105 -4.58 -11.81 -9.01
C ARG A 105 -5.28 -12.89 -8.18
N ALA A 106 -4.99 -12.99 -6.88
CA ALA A 106 -5.66 -13.97 -6.01
C ALA A 106 -7.15 -13.64 -5.83
N ALA A 107 -7.51 -12.36 -5.69
CA ALA A 107 -8.91 -11.95 -5.60
C ALA A 107 -9.68 -12.23 -6.90
N SER A 108 -9.07 -12.01 -8.08
CA SER A 108 -9.70 -12.34 -9.36
C SER A 108 -9.94 -13.85 -9.53
N LEU A 109 -9.00 -14.71 -9.11
CA LEU A 109 -9.19 -16.16 -9.13
C LEU A 109 -10.31 -16.61 -8.18
N GLY A 110 -10.36 -16.04 -6.97
CA GLY A 110 -11.45 -16.27 -6.03
C GLY A 110 -12.81 -15.85 -6.58
N ALA A 111 -12.88 -14.69 -7.24
CA ALA A 111 -14.10 -14.21 -7.87
C ALA A 111 -14.57 -15.12 -9.04
N ILE A 112 -13.64 -15.58 -9.88
CA ILE A 112 -13.95 -16.55 -10.96
C ILE A 112 -14.49 -17.85 -10.37
N ALA A 113 -13.89 -18.37 -9.30
CA ALA A 113 -14.34 -19.59 -8.64
C ALA A 113 -15.74 -19.43 -8.03
N LEU A 114 -16.06 -18.28 -7.44
CA LEU A 114 -17.38 -17.97 -6.87
C LEU A 114 -18.47 -17.82 -7.95
N LEU A 115 -18.12 -17.35 -9.15
CA LEU A 115 -19.04 -17.28 -10.29
C LEU A 115 -19.25 -18.64 -10.98
N LEU A 116 -18.34 -19.59 -10.79
CA LEU A 116 -18.44 -20.95 -11.32
C LEU A 116 -19.20 -21.92 -10.39
N LEU A 117 -19.36 -21.56 -9.11
CA LEU A 117 -20.13 -22.32 -8.11
C LEU A 117 -21.61 -21.93 -8.17
#